data_AF-A0AAN7A1H7-F1
#
_entry.id   AF-A0AAN7A1H7-F1
#
_cell.length_a   1.000
_cell.length_b   1.000
_cell.length_c   1.000
_cell.angle_alpha   90.00
_cell.angle_beta   90.00
_cell.angle_gamma   90.00
#
_symmetry.space_group_name_H-M   'P 1'
#
loop_
_entity.id
_entity.type
_entity.pdbx_description
1 polymer ?
#
loop_
_entity_poly.entity_id
_entity_poly.type
_entity_poly.pdbx_seq_one_letter_code
_entity_poly.pdbx_strand_id
1 'polypeptide(L)'
;RADNDTRWNSVYFMIERAMVLKDPLEVFSVRWSREKDSQKRLDKEILLTASDWSVLTEVLAILEPFKIITKKFEGREPNFAEVIAHAYKLLRDLEHLSQQYSMAFKKVPFASPEL
;
A
#
# COMPACT_ATOMS: atom_id res chain seq x y z
N ARG A 1 21.97 -3.80 9.93
CA ARG A 1 20.75 -3.21 10.52
C ARG A 1 20.04 -2.50 9.37
N ALA A 2 18.89 -2.98 8.92
CA ALA A 2 18.19 -2.37 7.78
C ALA A 2 17.54 -1.07 8.27
N ASP A 3 17.95 0.05 7.70
CA ASP A 3 17.34 1.35 7.90
C ASP A 3 15.97 1.35 7.22
N ASN A 4 14.91 1.41 8.03
CA ASN A 4 13.52 1.36 7.60
C ASN A 4 12.83 2.72 7.75
N ASP A 5 13.55 3.74 8.24
CA ASP A 5 12.97 5.01 8.68
C ASP A 5 12.22 5.75 7.55
N THR A 6 12.65 5.53 6.30
CA THR A 6 12.08 6.21 5.12
C THR A 6 11.23 5.29 4.22
N ARG A 7 11.31 3.96 4.36
CA ARG A 7 10.75 3.04 3.36
C ARG A 7 9.22 2.98 3.38
N TRP A 8 8.62 2.87 4.56
CA TRP A 8 7.16 2.79 4.66
C TRP A 8 6.49 4.09 4.21
N ASN A 9 7.10 5.24 4.51
CA ASN A 9 6.62 6.54 4.06
C ASN A 9 6.75 6.72 2.54
N SER A 10 7.89 6.34 1.94
CA SER A 10 8.06 6.40 0.49
C SER A 10 7.07 5.50 -0.25
N VAL A 11 6.84 4.28 0.25
CA VAL A 11 5.84 3.36 -0.32
C VAL A 11 4.44 3.95 -0.19
N TYR A 12 4.06 4.47 0.97
CA TYR A 12 2.77 5.14 1.17
C TYR A 12 2.57 6.27 0.15
N PHE A 13 3.53 7.20 0.02
CA PHE A 13 3.40 8.33 -0.90
C PHE A 13 3.42 7.91 -2.38
N MET A 14 4.19 6.89 -2.73
CA MET A 14 4.18 6.33 -4.07
C MET A 14 2.79 5.78 -4.44
N ILE A 15 2.18 5.00 -3.55
CA ILE A 15 0.86 4.42 -3.80
C ILE A 15 -0.22 5.52 -3.77
N GLU A 16 -0.17 6.44 -2.80
CA GLU A 16 -1.11 7.57 -2.70
C GLU A 16 -1.08 8.40 -3.99
N ARG A 17 0.12 8.67 -4.52
CA ARG A 17 0.29 9.36 -5.79
C ARG A 17 -0.24 8.55 -6.98
N ALA A 18 -0.01 7.24 -6.99
CA ALA A 18 -0.54 6.35 -8.03
C ALA A 18 -2.08 6.34 -8.03
N MET A 19 -2.73 6.37 -6.85
CA MET A 19 -4.19 6.44 -6.74
C MET A 19 -4.74 7.76 -7.30
N VAL A 20 -4.09 8.89 -7.02
CA VAL A 20 -4.45 10.20 -7.61
C VAL A 20 -4.31 10.20 -9.14
N LEU A 21 -3.34 9.43 -9.65
CA LEU A 21 -3.05 9.32 -11.08
C LEU A 21 -3.63 8.06 -11.73
N LYS A 22 -4.61 7.40 -11.10
CA LYS A 22 -5.12 6.10 -11.57
C LYS A 22 -5.57 6.15 -13.03
N ASP A 23 -6.50 7.05 -13.37
CA ASP A 23 -7.04 7.17 -14.73
C ASP A 23 -5.95 7.45 -15.78
N PRO A 24 -5.07 8.47 -15.63
CA PRO A 24 -4.02 8.69 -16.61
C PRO A 24 -2.99 7.55 -16.67
N LEU A 25 -2.71 6.88 -15.55
CA LEU A 25 -1.84 5.71 -15.53
C LEU A 25 -2.47 4.54 -16.30
N GLU A 26 -3.76 4.28 -16.11
CA GLU A 26 -4.49 3.22 -16.85
C GLU A 26 -4.50 3.51 -18.36
N VAL A 27 -4.81 4.75 -18.76
CA VAL A 27 -4.76 5.16 -20.18
C VAL A 27 -3.36 5.01 -20.76
N PHE A 28 -2.33 5.46 -20.04
CA PHE A 28 -0.94 5.29 -20.44
C PHE A 28 -0.61 3.80 -20.61
N SER A 29 -0.93 2.99 -19.61
CA SER A 29 -0.60 1.57 -19.55
C SER A 29 -1.25 0.79 -20.70
N VAL A 30 -2.55 1.04 -20.96
CA VAL A 30 -3.27 0.44 -22.09
C VAL A 30 -2.67 0.86 -23.42
N ARG A 31 -2.36 2.15 -23.60
CA ARG A 31 -1.76 2.66 -24.84
C ARG A 31 -0.41 1.97 -25.12
N TRP A 32 0.47 1.91 -24.14
CA TRP A 32 1.81 1.34 -24.30
C TRP A 32 1.83 -0.19 -24.35
N SER A 33 0.84 -0.87 -23.79
CA SER A 33 0.66 -2.33 -24.00
C SER A 33 0.32 -2.69 -25.46
N ARG A 34 -0.17 -1.72 -26.24
CA ARG A 34 -0.53 -1.87 -27.67
C ARG A 34 0.52 -1.29 -28.62
N GLU A 35 1.67 -0.82 -28.10
CA GLU A 35 2.73 -0.23 -28.92
C GLU A 35 3.23 -1.25 -29.96
N LYS A 36 3.52 -0.83 -31.20
CA LYS A 36 3.94 -1.73 -32.27
C LYS A 36 5.37 -2.23 -32.06
N ASP A 37 6.23 -1.34 -31.59
CA ASP A 37 7.62 -1.63 -31.25
C ASP A 37 7.69 -2.49 -29.98
N SER A 38 8.14 -3.74 -30.10
CA SER A 38 8.20 -4.69 -28.99
C SER A 38 9.19 -4.28 -27.90
N GLN A 39 10.22 -3.48 -28.22
CA GLN A 39 11.18 -2.97 -27.22
C GLN A 39 10.59 -1.86 -26.35
N LYS A 40 9.51 -1.23 -26.83
CA LYS A 40 8.81 -0.13 -26.15
C LYS A 40 7.49 -0.57 -25.53
N ARG A 41 6.95 -1.71 -25.95
CA ARG A 41 5.68 -2.25 -25.47
C ARG A 41 5.81 -2.66 -24.02
N LEU A 42 4.87 -2.21 -23.19
CA LEU A 42 4.76 -2.67 -21.81
C LEU A 42 4.30 -4.13 -21.78
N ASP A 43 4.92 -4.91 -20.89
CA ASP A 43 4.43 -6.26 -20.60
C ASP A 43 3.06 -6.18 -19.91
N LYS A 44 2.20 -7.16 -20.22
CA LYS A 44 0.90 -7.31 -19.57
C LYS A 44 1.02 -7.59 -18.09
N GLU A 45 2.10 -8.24 -17.65
CA GLU A 45 2.36 -8.53 -16.23
C GLU A 45 2.57 -7.25 -15.39
N ILE A 46 2.91 -6.13 -16.02
CA ILE A 46 3.14 -4.85 -15.34
C ILE A 46 1.84 -4.02 -15.26
N LEU A 47 0.77 -4.44 -15.96
CA LEU A 47 -0.50 -3.73 -15.95
C LEU A 47 -1.28 -4.04 -14.67
N LEU A 48 -1.59 -3.01 -13.89
CA LEU A 48 -2.41 -3.16 -12.70
C LEU A 48 -3.86 -3.49 -13.07
N THR A 49 -4.35 -4.60 -12.55
CA THR A 49 -5.75 -5.01 -12.64
C THR A 49 -6.61 -4.26 -11.62
N ALA A 50 -7.94 -4.36 -11.75
CA ALA A 50 -8.86 -3.84 -10.74
C ALA A 50 -8.60 -4.42 -9.33
N SER A 51 -8.18 -5.70 -9.27
CA SER A 51 -7.80 -6.35 -8.01
C SER A 51 -6.53 -5.73 -7.43
N ASP A 52 -5.53 -5.44 -8.25
CA ASP A 52 -4.29 -4.81 -7.79
C ASP A 52 -4.54 -3.42 -7.22
N TRP A 53 -5.38 -2.62 -7.88
CA TRP A 53 -5.81 -1.32 -7.35
C TRP A 53 -6.54 -1.43 -6.02
N SER A 54 -7.35 -2.49 -5.84
CA SER A 54 -7.99 -2.77 -4.55
C SER A 54 -6.94 -3.08 -3.49
N VAL A 55 -5.98 -3.97 -3.78
CA VAL A 55 -4.89 -4.31 -2.86
C VAL A 55 -4.08 -3.08 -2.48
N LEU A 56 -3.74 -2.21 -3.44
CA LEU A 56 -3.04 -0.95 -3.18
C LEU A 56 -3.82 -0.02 -2.24
N THR A 57 -5.15 -0.01 -2.35
CA THR A 57 -6.03 0.74 -1.44
C THR A 57 -5.95 0.18 -0.01
N GLU A 58 -5.97 -1.15 0.15
CA GLU A 58 -5.83 -1.78 1.47
C GLU A 58 -4.44 -1.55 2.07
N VAL A 59 -3.38 -1.61 1.25
CA VAL A 59 -2.02 -1.31 1.69
C VAL A 59 -1.91 0.14 2.19
N LEU A 60 -2.56 1.10 1.53
CA LEU A 60 -2.62 2.49 2.02
C LEU A 60 -3.27 2.58 3.40
N ALA A 61 -4.41 1.92 3.60
CA ALA A 61 -5.11 1.92 4.89
C ALA A 61 -4.24 1.35 6.02
N ILE A 62 -3.47 0.29 5.75
CA ILE A 62 -2.54 -0.31 6.71
C ILE A 62 -1.36 0.63 7.00
N LEU A 63 -0.81 1.30 5.99
CA LEU A 63 0.36 2.16 6.13
C LEU A 63 0.05 3.55 6.71
N GLU A 64 -1.17 4.05 6.54
CA GLU A 64 -1.60 5.37 7.02
C GLU A 64 -1.28 5.64 8.50
N PRO A 65 -1.62 4.78 9.47
CA PRO A 65 -1.32 5.05 10.89
C PRO A 65 0.19 5.13 11.15
N PHE A 66 1.00 4.32 10.46
CA PHE A 66 2.46 4.41 10.56
C PHE A 66 2.99 5.72 9.99
N LYS A 67 2.47 6.15 8.84
CA LYS A 67 2.85 7.42 8.22
C LYS A 67 2.50 8.61 9.12
N ILE A 68 1.32 8.61 9.75
CA ILE A 68 0.92 9.67 10.69
C ILE A 68 1.89 9.75 11.87
N ILE A 69 2.22 8.62 12.49
CA ILE A 69 3.08 8.58 13.68
C ILE A 69 4.53 8.96 13.31
N THR A 70 5.09 8.34 12.27
CA THR A 70 6.48 8.59 11.87
C THR A 70 6.69 10.02 11.39
N LYS A 71 5.75 10.60 10.63
CA LYS A 71 5.82 12.02 10.25
C LYS A 71 5.67 12.98 11.41
N LYS A 72 4.86 12.64 12.42
CA LYS A 72 4.73 13.47 13.64
C LYS A 72 6.05 13.61 14.42
N PHE A 73 6.90 12.59 14.35
CA PHE A 73 8.21 12.58 15.01
C PHE A 73 9.36 12.78 14.02
N GLU A 74 9.08 13.16 12.77
CA GLU A 74 10.14 13.44 11.82
C GLU A 74 10.92 14.68 12.27
N GLY A 75 12.24 14.56 12.37
CA GLY A 75 13.12 15.64 12.83
C GLY A 75 13.12 15.88 14.35
N ARG A 76 12.45 15.04 15.15
CA ARG A 76 12.55 15.10 16.63
C ARG A 76 12.42 13.73 17.29
N GLU A 77 13.09 13.55 18.41
CA GLU A 77 12.92 12.32 19.19
C GLU A 77 11.63 12.37 20.03
N PRO A 78 10.77 11.33 20.01
CA PRO A 78 9.63 11.21 20.91
C PRO A 78 10.10 10.90 22.34
N ASN A 79 9.41 11.43 23.33
CA ASN A 79 9.62 10.95 24.71
C ASN A 79 8.90 9.62 24.94
N PHE A 80 9.25 8.92 26.02
CA PHE A 80 8.71 7.60 26.33
C PHE A 80 7.17 7.55 26.43
N ALA A 81 6.54 8.56 27.04
CA ALA A 81 5.09 8.62 27.17
C ALA A 81 4.41 8.80 25.79
N GLU A 82 5.01 9.61 24.92
CA GLU A 82 4.57 9.75 23.53
C GLU A 82 4.70 8.41 22.78
N VAL A 83 5.82 7.70 22.91
CA VAL A 83 6.01 6.37 22.27
C VAL A 83 4.92 5.40 22.72
N ILE A 84 4.69 5.27 24.03
CA ILE A 84 3.67 4.38 24.59
C ILE A 84 2.29 4.72 24.02
N ALA A 85 1.89 6.00 24.08
CA ALA A 85 0.57 6.41 23.63
C ALA A 85 0.33 6.10 22.14
N HIS A 86 1.33 6.34 21.28
CA HIS A 86 1.20 6.08 19.85
C HIS A 86 1.33 4.58 19.52
N ALA A 87 2.09 3.80 20.29
CA ALA A 87 2.15 2.35 20.14
C ALA A 87 0.80 1.68 20.47
N TYR A 88 0.14 2.08 21.56
CA TYR A 88 -1.21 1.60 21.88
C TYR A 88 -2.24 2.00 20.83
N LYS A 89 -2.14 3.24 20.33
CA LYS A 89 -3.00 3.71 19.23
C LYS A 89 -2.82 2.84 17.99
N LEU A 90 -1.57 2.63 17.57
CA LEU A 90 -1.23 1.84 16.39
C LEU A 90 -1.72 0.39 16.53
N LEU A 91 -1.51 -0.23 17.69
CA LEU A 91 -1.97 -1.59 17.95
C LEU A 91 -3.49 -1.70 17.78
N ARG A 92 -4.24 -0.80 18.40
CA ARG A 92 -5.70 -0.78 18.28
C ARG A 92 -6.16 -0.57 16.84
N ASP A 93 -5.56 0.38 16.13
CA ASP A 93 -5.93 0.69 14.75
C ASP A 93 -5.66 -0.52 13.83
N LEU A 94 -4.55 -1.24 14.04
CA LEU A 94 -4.22 -2.48 13.31
C LEU A 94 -5.11 -3.67 13.69
N GLU A 95 -5.50 -3.80 14.95
CA GLU A 95 -6.46 -4.83 15.39
C GLU A 95 -7.83 -4.64 14.74
N HIS A 96 -8.30 -3.39 14.64
CA HIS A 96 -9.54 -3.09 13.93
C HIS A 96 -9.46 -3.44 12.44
N LEU A 97 -8.39 -3.04 11.76
CA LEU A 97 -8.15 -3.41 10.37
C LEU A 97 -8.08 -4.93 10.19
N SER A 98 -7.34 -5.62 11.05
CA SER A 98 -7.23 -7.08 11.05
C SER A 98 -8.59 -7.77 11.21
N GLN A 99 -9.45 -7.27 12.10
CA GLN A 99 -10.80 -7.79 12.27
C GLN A 99 -11.66 -7.55 11.03
N GLN A 100 -11.61 -6.36 10.44
CA GLN A 100 -12.33 -6.03 9.20
C GLN A 100 -11.92 -6.96 8.06
N TYR A 101 -10.61 -7.15 7.86
CA TYR A 101 -10.11 -8.08 6.85
C TYR A 101 -10.44 -9.53 7.18
N SER A 102 -10.32 -9.97 8.43
CA SER A 102 -10.70 -11.33 8.83
C SER A 102 -12.17 -11.63 8.54
N MET A 103 -13.07 -10.66 8.74
CA MET A 103 -14.49 -10.80 8.40
C MET A 103 -14.72 -10.81 6.87
N ALA A 104 -13.95 -10.02 6.11
CA ALA A 104 -14.03 -9.97 4.65
C ALA A 104 -13.46 -11.24 3.98
N PHE A 105 -12.31 -11.73 4.44
CA PHE A 105 -11.60 -12.89 3.88
C PHE A 105 -12.17 -14.25 4.33
N LYS A 106 -12.97 -14.32 5.41
CA LYS A 106 -13.75 -15.53 5.73
C LYS A 106 -14.77 -15.91 4.65
N LYS A 107 -15.02 -15.06 3.63
CA LYS A 107 -15.94 -15.33 2.52
C LYS A 107 -15.31 -15.83 1.22
N VAL A 108 -13.98 -15.83 1.09
CA VAL A 108 -13.31 -16.37 -0.10
C VAL A 108 -12.23 -17.35 0.36
N PRO A 109 -12.45 -18.67 0.20
CA PRO A 109 -11.37 -19.62 0.38
C PRO A 109 -10.25 -19.24 -0.59
N PHE A 110 -9.03 -19.11 -0.08
CA PHE A 110 -7.86 -19.07 -0.93
C PHE A 110 -7.82 -20.38 -1.73
N ALA A 111 -8.32 -20.34 -2.97
CA ALA A 111 -8.15 -21.44 -3.90
C ALA A 111 -6.69 -21.39 -4.35
N SER A 112 -5.86 -22.21 -3.70
CA SER A 112 -4.51 -22.49 -4.18
C SER A 112 -4.60 -22.93 -5.64
N PRO A 113 -3.87 -22.30 -6.58
CA PRO A 113 -3.70 -22.86 -7.90
C PRO A 113 -3.02 -24.22 -7.74
N GLU A 114 -3.68 -25.28 -8.22
CA GLU A 114 -3.10 -26.63 -8.27
C GLU A 114 -1.82 -26.57 -9.11
N LEU A 115 -0.71 -27.04 -8.52
CA LEU A 115 0.58 -27.24 -9.18
C LEU A 115 0.57 -28.50 -10.04
#